data_AF-A0A8T2PD30-F1
#
_entry.id   AF-A0A8T2PD30-F1
#
_cell.length_a   1.000
_cell.length_b   1.000
_cell.length_c   1.000
_cell.angle_alpha   90.00
_cell.angle_beta   90.00
_cell.angle_gamma   90.00
#
_symmetry.space_group_name_H-M   'P 1'
#
loop_
_entity.id
_entity.type
_entity.pdbx_description
1 polymer ?
#
loop_
_entity_poly.entity_id
_entity_poly.type
_entity_poly.pdbx_seq_one_letter_code
_entity_poly.pdbx_strand_id
1 'polypeptide(L)'
;MSRAQAESVIKSIIREVALECAGKGQTVSETLVAFMVKAVVLDPRNQFNVDRALTDNDVRNLIELCVARLLDEESPALDTIKMQVYFDMNYTSRQELLEEHQRVMQSRLATLIREITDSRVKAREELDILYRKIVSYMLLRSGVGSPTDIHTVREATAALQSVFPQTEMGTFMSLIRRDKEQQLNELSMIVLGIRLFNRDNGKGGEGIDDLPLVLKEIISDTREHVRLDLKTTSNLAYQQTTLLEWLHDPEAGPSNFFIPISLINQALYNVRQHEAFLCVIMSDVDFCEKQVEKLKADLHLRMKTLRETVEFKTAIPTAQNRLLSKELLESLLEDLEVKSDEQRMHNSSG
;
A
#
# COMPACT_ATOMS: atom_id res chain seq x y z
N MET A 1 -36.51 15.07 3.32
CA MET A 1 -35.24 15.81 3.50
C MET A 1 -34.45 15.74 2.20
N SER A 2 -33.72 16.80 1.83
CA SER A 2 -32.73 16.66 0.75
C SER A 2 -31.53 15.84 1.25
N ARG A 3 -30.86 15.10 0.37
CA ARG A 3 -29.68 14.29 0.72
C ARG A 3 -28.59 15.09 1.45
N ALA A 4 -28.40 16.34 1.04
CA ALA A 4 -27.45 17.27 1.67
C ALA A 4 -27.84 17.66 3.12
N GLN A 5 -29.13 17.76 3.43
CA GLN A 5 -29.60 18.03 4.80
C GLN A 5 -29.36 16.83 5.72
N ALA A 6 -29.64 15.62 5.24
CA ALA A 6 -29.37 14.39 5.99
C ALA A 6 -27.87 14.20 6.27
N GLU A 7 -27.02 14.46 5.28
CA GLU A 7 -25.55 14.41 5.45
C GLU A 7 -25.05 15.43 6.48
N SER A 8 -25.63 16.65 6.50
CA SER A 8 -25.27 17.67 7.49
C SER A 8 -25.67 17.27 8.91
N VAL A 9 -26.85 16.65 9.09
CA VAL A 9 -27.33 16.16 10.40
C VAL A 9 -26.43 15.04 10.90
N ILE A 10 -26.09 14.07 10.05
CA ILE A 10 -25.19 12.96 10.42
C ILE A 10 -23.81 13.46 10.82
N LYS A 11 -23.23 14.43 10.08
CA LYS A 11 -21.96 15.05 10.45
C LYS A 11 -22.01 15.76 11.80
N SER A 12 -23.13 16.40 12.13
CA SER A 12 -23.33 17.01 13.45
C SER A 12 -23.33 15.96 14.55
N ILE A 13 -24.08 14.87 14.35
CA ILE A 13 -24.16 13.74 15.31
C ILE A 13 -22.78 13.14 15.56
N ILE A 14 -22.00 12.88 14.49
CA ILE A 14 -20.65 12.32 14.62
C ILE A 14 -19.76 13.21 15.49
N ARG A 15 -19.79 14.53 15.28
CA ARG A 15 -19.00 15.48 16.07
C ARG A 15 -19.45 15.52 17.52
N GLU A 16 -20.76 15.50 17.76
CA GLU A 16 -21.33 15.55 19.11
C GLU A 16 -20.98 14.31 19.92
N VAL A 17 -21.11 13.12 19.33
CA VAL A 17 -20.68 11.85 19.95
C VAL A 17 -19.17 11.87 20.26
N ALA A 18 -18.34 12.33 19.32
CA ALA A 18 -16.90 12.41 19.54
C ALA A 18 -16.53 13.36 20.69
N LEU A 19 -17.20 14.51 20.78
CA LEU A 19 -17.03 15.48 21.87
C LEU A 19 -17.47 14.92 23.22
N GLU A 20 -18.60 14.21 23.27
CA GLU A 20 -19.08 13.58 24.50
C GLU A 20 -18.16 12.47 25.01
N CYS A 21 -17.65 11.62 24.10
CA CYS A 21 -16.65 10.61 24.46
C CYS A 21 -15.37 11.27 24.99
N ALA A 22 -14.89 12.33 24.34
CA ALA A 22 -13.70 13.06 24.78
C ALA A 22 -13.90 13.71 26.16
N GLY A 23 -15.08 14.28 26.41
CA GLY A 23 -15.46 14.82 27.72
C GLY A 23 -15.49 13.77 28.84
N LYS A 24 -15.63 12.49 28.48
CA LYS A 24 -15.59 11.34 29.39
C LYS A 24 -14.24 10.61 29.40
N GLY A 25 -13.21 11.21 28.79
CA GLY A 25 -11.82 10.74 28.84
C GLY A 25 -11.40 9.80 27.70
N GLN A 26 -12.26 9.54 26.71
CA GLN A 26 -11.99 8.63 25.60
C GLN A 26 -11.94 9.38 24.27
N THR A 27 -10.77 9.39 23.62
CA THR A 27 -10.60 10.01 22.30
C THR A 27 -10.92 8.99 21.21
N VAL A 28 -12.01 9.22 20.48
CA VAL A 28 -12.47 8.37 19.36
C VAL A 28 -12.36 9.12 18.03
N SER A 29 -12.00 8.41 16.95
CA SER A 29 -11.93 9.01 15.62
C SER A 29 -13.33 9.24 15.03
N GLU A 30 -13.49 10.29 14.21
CA GLU A 30 -14.77 10.54 13.52
C GLU A 30 -15.21 9.34 12.66
N THR A 31 -14.25 8.60 12.08
CA THR A 31 -14.54 7.38 11.32
C THR A 31 -15.12 6.27 12.20
N LEU A 32 -14.53 6.00 13.35
CA LEU A 32 -15.05 4.99 14.29
C LEU A 32 -16.46 5.36 14.75
N VAL A 33 -16.69 6.65 15.04
CA VAL A 33 -18.01 7.16 15.41
C VAL A 33 -19.02 6.99 14.27
N ALA A 34 -18.64 7.29 13.03
CA ALA A 34 -19.52 7.12 11.87
C ALA A 34 -19.95 5.65 11.68
N PHE A 35 -19.02 4.70 11.86
CA PHE A 35 -19.32 3.27 11.86
C PHE A 35 -20.22 2.87 13.02
N MET A 36 -19.99 3.39 14.23
CA MET A 36 -20.85 3.12 15.39
C MET A 36 -22.27 3.63 15.17
N VAL A 37 -22.43 4.86 14.66
CA VAL A 37 -23.74 5.44 14.30
C VAL A 37 -24.46 4.52 13.32
N LYS A 38 -23.77 4.06 12.27
CA LYS A 38 -24.34 3.11 11.31
C LYS A 38 -24.75 1.80 12.00
N ALA A 39 -23.91 1.23 12.85
CA ALA A 39 -24.20 -0.01 13.57
C ALA A 39 -25.40 0.12 14.53
N VAL A 40 -25.52 1.25 15.22
CA VAL A 40 -26.64 1.53 16.13
C VAL A 40 -27.95 1.72 15.37
N VAL A 41 -27.93 2.42 14.24
CA VAL A 41 -29.12 2.65 13.41
C VAL A 41 -29.60 1.35 12.75
N LEU A 42 -28.68 0.47 12.33
CA LEU A 42 -29.02 -0.79 11.66
C LEU A 42 -29.41 -1.92 12.61
N ASP A 43 -29.17 -1.79 13.91
CA ASP A 43 -29.52 -2.81 14.91
C ASP A 43 -31.04 -2.80 15.17
N PRO A 44 -31.77 -3.88 14.82
CA PRO A 44 -33.23 -3.92 14.97
C PRO A 44 -33.71 -3.71 16.41
N ARG A 45 -32.86 -3.99 17.40
CA ARG A 45 -33.18 -3.82 18.83
C ARG A 45 -33.35 -2.36 19.22
N ASN A 46 -32.72 -1.44 18.48
CA ASN A 46 -32.78 0.00 18.73
C ASN A 46 -33.99 0.68 18.07
N GLN A 47 -34.74 -0.04 17.23
CA GLN A 47 -36.02 0.38 16.64
C GLN A 47 -35.96 1.69 15.82
N PHE A 48 -34.79 2.03 15.27
CA PHE A 48 -34.67 3.15 14.33
C PHE A 48 -35.33 2.80 12.99
N ASN A 49 -36.12 3.71 12.45
CA ASN A 49 -36.75 3.56 11.14
C ASN A 49 -35.93 4.32 10.09
N VAL A 50 -35.23 3.59 9.22
CA VAL A 50 -34.33 4.13 8.19
C VAL A 50 -35.09 4.89 7.09
N ASP A 51 -36.39 4.59 6.90
CA ASP A 51 -37.24 5.22 5.88
C ASP A 51 -37.91 6.52 6.35
N ARG A 52 -37.77 6.86 7.64
CA ARG A 52 -38.34 8.07 8.25
C ARG A 52 -37.26 9.08 8.57
N ALA A 53 -37.61 10.36 8.45
CA ALA A 53 -36.81 11.45 9.00
C ALA A 53 -36.61 11.31 10.51
N LEU A 54 -35.36 11.40 10.98
CA LEU A 54 -35.01 11.42 12.40
C LEU A 54 -35.65 12.63 13.09
N THR A 55 -36.29 12.39 14.22
CA THR A 55 -36.77 13.45 15.13
C THR A 55 -35.67 13.88 16.10
N ASP A 56 -35.81 15.04 16.75
CA ASP A 56 -34.85 15.50 17.76
C ASP A 56 -34.71 14.54 18.95
N ASN A 57 -35.73 13.71 19.20
CA ASN A 57 -35.65 12.65 20.20
C ASN A 57 -34.84 11.44 19.71
N ASP A 58 -34.99 11.08 18.43
CA ASP A 58 -34.21 10.01 17.81
C ASP A 58 -32.73 10.38 17.75
N VAL A 59 -32.41 11.65 17.46
CA VAL A 59 -31.04 12.17 17.46
C VAL A 59 -30.40 12.05 18.85
N ARG A 60 -31.10 12.50 19.90
CA ARG A 60 -30.60 12.39 21.28
C ARG A 60 -30.39 10.95 21.72
N ASN A 61 -31.38 10.08 21.46
CA ASN A 61 -31.28 8.65 21.77
C ASN A 61 -30.12 7.99 21.01
N LEU A 62 -29.92 8.34 19.74
CA LEU A 62 -28.81 7.85 18.93
C LEU A 62 -27.45 8.25 19.52
N ILE A 63 -27.29 9.51 19.94
CA ILE A 63 -26.06 9.99 20.59
C ILE A 63 -25.81 9.21 21.88
N GLU A 64 -26.81 9.11 22.76
CA GLU A 64 -26.68 8.38 24.03
C GLU A 64 -26.27 6.92 23.83
N LEU A 65 -26.92 6.22 22.88
CA LEU A 65 -26.58 4.83 22.56
C LEU A 65 -25.18 4.68 21.98
N CYS A 66 -24.76 5.59 21.09
CA CYS A 66 -23.41 5.56 20.52
C CYS A 66 -22.35 5.81 21.59
N VAL A 67 -22.53 6.84 22.43
CA VAL A 67 -21.60 7.18 23.50
C VAL A 67 -21.51 6.04 24.51
N ALA A 68 -22.65 5.45 24.91
CA ALA A 68 -22.65 4.30 25.82
C ALA A 68 -21.87 3.11 25.24
N ARG A 69 -22.07 2.77 23.96
CA ARG A 69 -21.34 1.68 23.30
C ARG A 69 -19.86 1.96 23.08
N LEU A 70 -19.48 3.22 22.84
CA LEU A 70 -18.08 3.61 22.61
C LEU A 70 -17.26 3.67 23.90
N LEU A 71 -17.91 3.84 25.05
CA LEU A 71 -17.26 3.88 26.36
C LEU A 71 -17.20 2.51 27.05
N ASP A 72 -17.86 1.50 26.49
CA ASP A 72 -17.84 0.13 27.00
C ASP A 72 -16.55 -0.58 26.56
N GLU A 73 -15.45 -0.33 27.29
CA GLU A 73 -14.13 -0.90 26.99
C GLU A 73 -14.05 -2.42 27.14
N GLU A 74 -14.98 -3.03 27.87
CA GLU A 74 -15.01 -4.49 28.08
C GLU A 74 -15.83 -5.22 27.00
N SER A 75 -16.32 -4.50 25.99
CA SER A 75 -17.20 -5.03 24.94
C SER A 75 -16.41 -5.67 23.78
N PRO A 76 -16.49 -6.99 23.58
CA PRO A 76 -15.87 -7.64 22.42
C PRO A 76 -16.52 -7.19 21.10
N ALA A 77 -17.79 -6.74 21.15
CA ALA A 77 -18.46 -6.16 20.01
C ALA A 77 -17.82 -4.82 19.60
N LEU A 78 -17.47 -3.96 20.56
CA LEU A 78 -16.75 -2.72 20.28
C LEU A 78 -15.37 -3.01 19.69
N ASP A 79 -14.64 -3.98 20.24
CA ASP A 79 -13.33 -4.37 19.71
C ASP A 79 -13.41 -4.91 18.29
N THR A 80 -14.49 -5.61 17.95
CA THR A 80 -14.74 -6.08 16.58
C THR A 80 -14.93 -4.90 15.63
N ILE A 81 -15.71 -3.89 16.02
CA ILE A 81 -15.92 -2.67 15.22
C ILE A 81 -14.60 -1.90 15.07
N LYS A 82 -13.83 -1.73 16.16
CA LYS A 82 -12.52 -1.07 16.13
C LYS A 82 -11.58 -1.77 15.14
N MET A 83 -11.53 -3.10 15.18
CA MET A 83 -10.71 -3.89 14.28
C MET A 83 -11.17 -3.78 12.82
N GLN A 84 -12.47 -3.81 12.55
CA GLN A 84 -13.02 -3.62 11.20
C GLN A 84 -12.66 -2.23 10.65
N VAL A 85 -12.90 -1.17 11.44
CA VAL A 85 -12.56 0.20 11.03
C VAL A 85 -11.05 0.36 10.83
N TYR A 86 -10.24 -0.23 11.69
CA TYR A 86 -8.78 -0.18 11.55
C TYR A 86 -8.34 -0.89 10.27
N PHE A 87 -8.87 -2.07 9.98
CA PHE A 87 -8.55 -2.79 8.76
C PHE A 87 -8.97 -2.00 7.52
N ASP A 88 -10.22 -1.53 7.46
CA ASP A 88 -10.76 -0.76 6.32
C ASP A 88 -9.99 0.55 6.07
N MET A 89 -9.45 1.18 7.12
CA MET A 89 -8.71 2.45 6.99
C MET A 89 -7.24 2.27 6.56
N ASN A 90 -6.64 1.12 6.88
CA ASN A 90 -5.18 0.92 6.71
C ASN A 90 -4.84 -0.13 5.66
N TYR A 91 -5.76 -1.04 5.37
CA TYR A 91 -5.60 -2.03 4.32
C TYR A 91 -5.97 -1.38 2.98
N THR A 92 -5.00 -1.30 2.08
CA THR A 92 -5.16 -0.72 0.74
C THR A 92 -4.79 -1.76 -0.30
N SER A 93 -5.42 -1.67 -1.47
CA SER A 93 -5.04 -2.56 -2.57
C SER A 93 -3.61 -2.27 -3.03
N ARG A 94 -2.96 -3.30 -3.58
CA ARG A 94 -1.64 -3.14 -4.21
C ARG A 94 -1.63 -2.02 -5.27
N GLN A 95 -2.71 -1.88 -6.04
CA GLN A 95 -2.81 -0.87 -7.09
C GLN A 95 -2.78 0.54 -6.50
N GLU A 96 -3.65 0.81 -5.53
CA GLU A 96 -3.70 2.11 -4.84
C GLU A 96 -2.36 2.46 -4.19
N LEU A 97 -1.70 1.47 -3.55
CA LEU A 97 -0.38 1.66 -2.96
C LEU A 97 0.67 2.08 -4.01
N LEU A 98 0.66 1.44 -5.19
CA LEU A 98 1.60 1.76 -6.28
C LEU A 98 1.32 3.14 -6.88
N GLU A 99 0.05 3.46 -7.10
CA GLU A 99 -0.38 4.78 -7.60
C GLU A 99 0.01 5.89 -6.63
N GLU A 100 -0.21 5.69 -5.33
CA GLU A 100 0.18 6.63 -4.28
C GLU A 100 1.69 6.81 -4.23
N HIS A 101 2.45 5.71 -4.27
CA HIS A 101 3.90 5.76 -4.31
C HIS A 101 4.41 6.55 -5.52
N GLN A 102 3.84 6.30 -6.71
CA GLN A 102 4.18 7.05 -7.93
C GLN A 102 3.84 8.53 -7.80
N ARG A 103 2.67 8.87 -7.24
CA ARG A 103 2.24 10.25 -6.99
C ARG A 103 3.19 10.98 -6.06
N VAL A 104 3.57 10.36 -4.94
CA VAL A 104 4.52 10.93 -3.97
C VAL A 104 5.89 11.13 -4.60
N MET A 105 6.39 10.15 -5.36
CA MET A 105 7.67 10.28 -6.06
C MET A 105 7.66 11.41 -7.10
N GLN A 106 6.59 11.54 -7.89
CA GLN A 106 6.44 12.65 -8.83
C GLN A 106 6.41 14.01 -8.12
N SER A 107 5.67 14.12 -7.01
CA SER A 107 5.59 15.34 -6.20
C SER A 107 6.97 15.75 -5.65
N ARG A 108 7.73 14.80 -5.12
CA ARG A 108 9.09 15.04 -4.60
C ARG A 108 10.06 15.51 -5.68
N LEU A 109 9.94 15.00 -6.90
CA LEU A 109 10.81 15.34 -8.03
C LEU A 109 10.36 16.59 -8.80
N ALA A 110 9.15 17.09 -8.58
CA ALA A 110 8.56 18.16 -9.37
C ALA A 110 9.44 19.43 -9.43
N THR A 111 10.02 19.84 -8.30
CA THR A 111 10.90 21.00 -8.24
C THR A 111 12.16 20.79 -9.08
N LEU A 112 12.82 19.62 -8.95
CA LEU A 112 14.03 19.30 -9.70
C LEU A 112 13.76 19.19 -11.22
N ILE A 113 12.65 18.56 -11.60
CA ILE A 113 12.20 18.49 -13.01
C ILE A 113 12.02 19.89 -13.57
N ARG A 114 11.35 20.77 -12.84
CA ARG A 114 11.15 22.16 -13.27
C ARG A 114 12.47 22.91 -13.43
N GLU A 115 13.38 22.77 -12.47
CA GLU A 115 14.71 23.39 -12.58
C GLU A 115 15.51 22.92 -13.79
N ILE A 116 15.39 21.64 -14.17
CA ILE A 116 16.06 21.10 -15.35
C ILE A 116 15.38 21.59 -16.63
N THR A 117 14.05 21.54 -16.69
CA THR A 117 13.30 21.81 -17.93
C THR A 117 13.23 23.29 -18.29
N ASP A 118 13.15 24.17 -17.28
CA ASP A 118 13.10 25.63 -17.46
C ASP A 118 14.49 26.27 -17.57
N SER A 119 15.57 25.49 -17.43
CA SER A 119 16.95 26.00 -17.48
C SER A 119 17.30 26.62 -18.82
N ARG A 120 17.89 27.83 -18.77
CA ARG A 120 18.35 28.62 -19.95
C ARG A 120 19.83 28.93 -19.82
N VAL A 121 20.64 27.90 -19.96
CA VAL A 121 22.08 27.98 -19.84
C VAL A 121 22.73 28.72 -21.02
N LYS A 122 23.71 29.59 -20.73
CA LYS A 122 24.53 30.25 -21.75
C LYS A 122 26.03 29.99 -21.58
N ALA A 123 26.48 29.74 -20.34
CA ALA A 123 27.89 29.47 -20.04
C ALA A 123 28.18 27.97 -19.95
N ARG A 124 29.45 27.58 -20.20
CA ARG A 124 29.88 26.18 -20.11
C ARG A 124 29.77 25.64 -18.68
N GLU A 125 30.11 26.44 -17.68
CA GLU A 125 30.02 26.04 -16.26
C GLU A 125 28.58 25.76 -15.83
N GLU A 126 27.63 26.55 -16.32
CA GLU A 126 26.20 26.36 -16.10
C GLU A 126 25.69 25.06 -16.77
N LEU A 127 26.27 24.63 -17.89
CA LEU A 127 25.91 23.37 -18.55
C LEU A 127 26.35 22.18 -17.69
N ASP A 128 27.54 22.26 -17.08
CA ASP A 128 28.03 21.22 -16.18
C ASP A 128 27.15 21.11 -14.93
N ILE A 129 26.66 22.23 -14.40
CA ILE A 129 25.71 22.25 -13.27
C ILE A 129 24.38 21.60 -13.68
N LEU A 130 23.85 21.93 -14.87
CA LEU A 130 22.62 21.31 -15.39
C LEU A 130 22.79 19.80 -15.59
N TYR A 131 23.93 19.37 -16.13
CA TYR A 131 24.23 17.94 -16.31
C TYR A 131 24.26 17.19 -14.98
N ARG A 132 24.85 17.79 -13.93
CA ARG A 132 24.82 17.22 -12.57
C ARG A 132 23.40 17.10 -12.02
N LYS A 133 22.54 18.10 -12.23
CA LYS A 133 21.12 18.02 -11.83
C LYS A 133 20.39 16.88 -12.53
N ILE A 134 20.69 16.63 -13.81
CA ILE A 134 20.12 15.50 -14.57
C ILE A 134 20.58 14.16 -13.98
N VAL A 135 21.85 14.02 -13.62
CA VAL A 135 22.36 12.82 -12.92
C VAL A 135 21.67 12.63 -11.57
N SER A 136 21.54 13.70 -10.77
CA SER A 136 20.82 13.65 -9.48
C SER A 136 19.36 13.23 -9.66
N TYR A 137 18.69 13.75 -10.70
CA TYR A 137 17.32 13.34 -11.05
C TYR A 137 17.24 11.83 -11.33
N MET A 138 18.18 11.28 -12.10
CA MET A 138 18.17 9.86 -12.45
C MET A 138 18.32 8.96 -11.23
N LEU A 139 19.20 9.32 -10.29
CA LEU A 139 19.41 8.60 -9.04
C LEU A 139 18.20 8.68 -8.11
N LEU A 140 17.64 9.89 -7.94
CA LEU A 140 16.47 10.09 -7.09
C LEU A 140 15.22 9.41 -7.67
N ARG A 141 15.08 9.38 -8.99
CA ARG A 141 13.93 8.74 -9.66
C ARG A 141 14.02 7.22 -9.63
N SER A 142 15.21 6.65 -9.81
CA SER A 142 15.37 5.19 -9.72
C SER A 142 15.20 4.67 -8.29
N GLY A 143 15.48 5.51 -7.28
CA GLY A 143 15.55 5.06 -5.89
C GLY A 143 16.73 4.11 -5.62
N VAL A 144 17.66 4.01 -6.57
CA VAL A 144 18.78 3.06 -6.54
C VAL A 144 20.10 3.83 -6.42
N GLY A 145 20.68 3.81 -5.22
CA GLY A 145 21.89 4.54 -4.85
C GLY A 145 21.61 5.99 -4.40
N SER A 146 22.58 6.58 -3.69
CA SER A 146 22.45 7.95 -3.16
C SER A 146 23.08 9.00 -4.08
N PRO A 147 22.43 10.15 -4.32
CA PRO A 147 23.05 11.29 -5.00
C PRO A 147 24.15 11.98 -4.16
N THR A 148 24.31 11.60 -2.90
CA THR A 148 25.41 12.07 -2.03
C THR A 148 26.64 11.17 -2.08
N ASP A 149 26.50 9.94 -2.58
CA ASP A 149 27.61 9.02 -2.71
C ASP A 149 28.38 9.26 -4.01
N ILE A 150 29.68 9.51 -3.87
CA ILE A 150 30.56 9.87 -4.98
C ILE A 150 30.69 8.70 -5.96
N HIS A 151 30.72 7.46 -5.48
CA HIS A 151 30.86 6.28 -6.32
C HIS A 151 29.62 6.05 -7.18
N THR A 152 28.44 6.08 -6.55
CA THR A 152 27.14 6.07 -7.22
C THR A 152 27.01 7.17 -8.28
N VAL A 153 27.35 8.41 -7.93
CA VAL A 153 27.26 9.55 -8.85
C VAL A 153 28.20 9.40 -10.03
N ARG A 154 29.45 8.93 -9.82
CA ARG A 154 30.41 8.68 -10.90
C ARG A 154 29.92 7.60 -11.85
N GLU A 155 29.41 6.50 -11.32
CA GLU A 155 28.87 5.41 -12.12
C GLU A 155 27.65 5.88 -12.96
N ALA A 156 26.70 6.57 -12.34
CA ALA A 156 25.54 7.12 -13.04
C ALA A 156 25.93 8.17 -14.10
N THR A 157 26.96 8.97 -13.83
CA THR A 157 27.50 9.93 -14.79
C THR A 157 28.13 9.21 -15.99
N ALA A 158 28.95 8.18 -15.75
CA ALA A 158 29.57 7.39 -16.82
C ALA A 158 28.51 6.66 -17.67
N ALA A 159 27.50 6.07 -17.03
CA ALA A 159 26.36 5.45 -17.71
C ALA A 159 25.59 6.47 -18.55
N LEU A 160 25.30 7.67 -18.01
CA LEU A 160 24.64 8.72 -18.76
C LEU A 160 25.48 9.20 -19.96
N GLN A 161 26.78 9.43 -19.77
CA GLN A 161 27.68 9.87 -20.85
C GLN A 161 27.76 8.86 -21.99
N SER A 162 27.57 7.57 -21.73
CA SER A 162 27.58 6.53 -22.77
C SER A 162 26.40 6.61 -23.75
N VAL A 163 25.26 7.16 -23.32
CA VAL A 163 24.02 7.26 -24.13
C VAL A 163 23.57 8.69 -24.40
N PHE A 164 24.05 9.65 -23.62
CA PHE A 164 23.74 11.06 -23.68
C PHE A 164 24.98 11.89 -23.28
N PRO A 165 25.95 12.03 -24.21
CA PRO A 165 27.14 12.83 -23.96
C PRO A 165 26.78 14.32 -23.82
N GLN A 166 27.66 15.10 -23.18
CA GLN A 166 27.42 16.53 -22.96
C GLN A 166 27.17 17.34 -24.25
N THR A 167 27.66 16.86 -25.39
CA THR A 167 27.42 17.47 -26.71
C THR A 167 25.94 17.48 -27.11
N GLU A 168 25.14 16.52 -26.61
CA GLU A 168 23.70 16.44 -26.87
C GLU A 168 22.86 17.40 -26.00
N MET A 169 23.50 18.12 -25.06
CA MET A 169 22.79 19.05 -24.18
C MET A 169 22.15 20.20 -24.96
N GLY A 170 22.76 20.66 -26.05
CA GLY A 170 22.18 21.69 -26.91
C GLY A 170 20.85 21.23 -27.53
N THR A 171 20.80 19.99 -28.02
CA THR A 171 19.60 19.36 -28.57
C THR A 171 18.52 19.24 -27.49
N PHE A 172 18.88 18.71 -26.31
CA PHE A 172 17.96 18.58 -25.17
C PHE A 172 17.36 19.92 -24.76
N MET A 173 18.17 20.98 -24.68
CA MET A 173 17.70 22.31 -24.29
C MET A 173 16.73 22.93 -25.29
N SER A 174 16.83 22.57 -26.57
CA SER A 174 15.96 23.06 -27.65
C SER A 174 14.55 22.44 -27.62
N LEU A 175 14.36 21.34 -26.89
CA LEU A 175 13.08 20.66 -26.77
C LEU A 175 12.06 21.49 -25.98
N ILE A 176 10.78 21.24 -26.26
CA ILE A 176 9.70 21.75 -25.40
C ILE A 176 9.70 21.01 -24.06
N ARG A 177 9.10 21.61 -23.03
CA ARG A 177 9.09 21.07 -21.67
C ARG A 177 8.60 19.61 -21.60
N ARG A 178 7.49 19.29 -22.28
CA ARG A 178 6.93 17.92 -22.31
C ARG A 178 7.94 16.90 -22.82
N ASP A 179 8.65 17.24 -23.89
CA ASP A 179 9.63 16.34 -24.52
C ASP A 179 10.89 16.20 -23.67
N LYS A 180 11.31 17.28 -22.97
CA LYS A 180 12.38 17.19 -21.96
C LYS A 180 12.00 16.23 -20.82
N GLU A 181 10.79 16.34 -20.28
CA GLU A 181 10.31 15.45 -19.22
C GLU A 181 10.27 13.99 -19.69
N GLN A 182 9.79 13.74 -20.91
CA GLN A 182 9.82 12.40 -21.51
C GLN A 182 11.26 11.89 -21.69
N GLN A 183 12.17 12.70 -22.25
CA GLN A 183 13.55 12.30 -22.45
C GLN A 183 14.27 12.02 -21.12
N LEU A 184 14.03 12.81 -20.08
CA LEU A 184 14.54 12.56 -18.74
C LEU A 184 14.05 11.20 -18.21
N ASN A 185 12.79 10.87 -18.44
CA ASN A 185 12.21 9.60 -18.02
C ASN A 185 12.86 8.41 -18.74
N GLU A 186 13.05 8.50 -20.05
CA GLU A 186 13.71 7.47 -20.86
C GLU A 186 15.17 7.29 -20.45
N LEU A 187 15.94 8.39 -20.35
CA LEU A 187 17.34 8.34 -19.95
C LEU A 187 17.51 7.76 -18.53
N SER A 188 16.61 8.07 -17.61
CA SER A 188 16.60 7.48 -16.26
C SER A 188 16.46 5.96 -16.29
N MET A 189 15.59 5.40 -17.14
CA MET A 189 15.45 3.95 -17.29
C MET A 189 16.68 3.31 -17.93
N ILE A 190 17.25 3.95 -18.95
CA ILE A 190 18.44 3.45 -19.65
C ILE A 190 19.66 3.45 -18.72
N VAL A 191 19.89 4.54 -17.99
CA VAL A 191 21.00 4.65 -17.04
C VAL A 191 20.87 3.63 -15.93
N LEU A 192 19.66 3.43 -15.38
CA LEU A 192 19.41 2.38 -14.40
C LEU A 192 19.73 0.98 -14.96
N GLY A 193 19.28 0.68 -16.19
CA GLY A 193 19.57 -0.58 -16.86
C GLY A 193 21.07 -0.84 -17.03
N ILE A 194 21.85 0.17 -17.44
CA ILE A 194 23.31 0.07 -17.57
C ILE A 194 23.96 -0.22 -16.21
N ARG A 195 23.54 0.47 -15.15
CA ARG A 195 24.08 0.25 -13.80
C ARG A 195 23.76 -1.15 -13.27
N LEU A 196 22.53 -1.63 -13.48
CA LEU A 196 22.14 -3.01 -13.14
C LEU A 196 22.96 -4.04 -13.91
N PHE A 197 23.20 -3.81 -15.21
CA PHE A 197 24.03 -4.69 -16.02
C PHE A 197 25.51 -4.68 -15.57
N ASN A 198 26.05 -3.52 -15.20
CA ASN A 198 27.42 -3.43 -14.68
C ASN A 198 27.56 -4.15 -13.33
N ARG A 199 26.54 -4.06 -12.48
CA ARG A 199 26.44 -4.84 -11.24
C ARG A 199 26.47 -6.35 -11.51
N ASP A 200 25.63 -6.83 -12.41
CA ASP A 200 25.54 -8.25 -12.80
C ASP A 200 26.85 -8.80 -13.40
N ASN A 201 27.70 -7.91 -13.92
CA ASN A 201 29.04 -8.24 -14.43
C ASN A 201 30.18 -8.05 -13.41
N GLY A 202 29.88 -7.62 -12.18
CA GLY A 202 30.89 -7.31 -11.16
C GLY A 202 31.79 -6.11 -11.51
N LYS A 203 31.35 -5.23 -12.42
CA LYS A 203 32.09 -4.05 -12.89
C LYS A 203 31.52 -2.72 -12.36
N GLY A 204 30.54 -2.78 -11.47
CA GLY A 204 29.83 -1.63 -10.92
C GLY A 204 28.73 -2.07 -9.95
N GLY A 205 27.74 -1.20 -9.75
CA GLY A 205 26.61 -1.46 -8.88
C GLY A 205 26.86 -1.20 -7.39
N GLU A 206 27.89 -0.43 -7.07
CA GLU A 206 28.09 0.09 -5.71
C GLU A 206 26.86 0.92 -5.31
N GLY A 207 26.28 0.64 -4.14
CA GLY A 207 25.04 1.26 -3.67
C GLY A 207 23.75 0.71 -4.27
N ILE A 208 23.78 -0.41 -5.00
CA ILE A 208 22.58 -1.13 -5.43
C ILE A 208 22.33 -2.32 -4.51
N ASP A 209 21.25 -2.29 -3.75
CA ASP A 209 20.88 -3.36 -2.83
C ASP A 209 20.50 -4.66 -3.55
N ASP A 210 20.76 -5.80 -2.91
CA ASP A 210 20.22 -7.09 -3.34
C ASP A 210 18.75 -7.22 -2.93
N LEU A 211 17.90 -6.48 -3.62
CA LEU A 211 16.47 -6.47 -3.38
C LEU A 211 15.85 -7.87 -3.45
N PRO A 212 16.23 -8.78 -4.36
CA PRO A 212 15.77 -10.17 -4.33
C PRO A 212 16.06 -10.90 -3.02
N LEU A 213 17.26 -10.75 -2.44
CA LEU A 213 17.58 -11.38 -1.16
C LEU A 213 16.80 -10.72 -0.01
N VAL A 214 16.81 -9.39 0.05
CA VAL A 214 16.09 -8.62 1.10
C VAL A 214 14.60 -8.95 1.09
N LEU A 215 13.97 -9.00 -0.08
CA LEU A 215 12.56 -9.35 -0.20
C LEU A 215 12.28 -10.78 0.22
N LYS A 216 13.16 -11.74 -0.11
CA LYS A 216 13.02 -13.13 0.31
C LYS A 216 13.01 -13.27 1.84
N GLU A 217 13.93 -12.59 2.52
CA GLU A 217 14.01 -12.60 3.99
C GLU A 217 12.76 -11.96 4.60
N ILE A 218 12.40 -10.75 4.16
CA ILE A 218 11.22 -10.03 4.70
C ILE A 218 9.92 -10.81 4.48
N ILE A 219 9.72 -11.39 3.29
CA ILE A 219 8.50 -12.17 2.98
C ILE A 219 8.45 -13.43 3.84
N SER A 220 9.57 -14.13 3.99
CA SER A 220 9.66 -15.32 4.84
C SER A 220 9.33 -15.00 6.30
N ASP A 221 9.93 -13.95 6.85
CA ASP A 221 9.71 -13.54 8.23
C ASP A 221 8.26 -13.07 8.45
N THR A 222 7.73 -12.26 7.53
CA THR A 222 6.34 -11.79 7.58
C THR A 222 5.36 -12.95 7.50
N ARG A 223 5.58 -13.92 6.60
CA ARG A 223 4.75 -15.13 6.50
C ARG A 223 4.73 -15.89 7.81
N GLU A 224 5.88 -16.15 8.42
CA GLU A 224 5.95 -16.91 9.66
C GLU A 224 5.25 -16.20 10.81
N HIS A 225 5.36 -14.88 10.91
CA HIS A 225 4.62 -14.09 11.89
C HIS A 225 3.10 -14.19 11.69
N VAL A 226 2.60 -13.93 10.48
CA VAL A 226 1.15 -14.02 10.19
C VAL A 226 0.65 -15.45 10.41
N ARG A 227 1.44 -16.47 10.08
CA ARG A 227 1.10 -17.89 10.30
C ARG A 227 0.98 -18.22 11.78
N LEU A 228 1.86 -17.68 12.62
CA LEU A 228 1.82 -17.87 14.07
C LEU A 228 0.60 -17.18 14.69
N ASP A 229 0.31 -15.94 14.27
CA ASP A 229 -0.86 -15.19 14.72
C ASP A 229 -2.17 -15.87 14.30
N LEU A 230 -2.22 -16.38 13.07
CA LEU A 230 -3.36 -17.14 12.56
C LEU A 230 -3.57 -18.44 13.33
N LYS A 231 -2.50 -19.19 13.64
CA LYS A 231 -2.59 -20.39 14.49
C LYS A 231 -3.10 -20.06 15.89
N THR A 232 -2.60 -18.98 16.49
CA THR A 232 -3.01 -18.54 17.83
C THR A 232 -4.48 -18.13 17.85
N THR A 233 -4.89 -17.33 16.87
CA THR A 233 -6.27 -16.85 16.71
C THR A 233 -7.22 -18.01 16.43
N SER A 234 -6.85 -18.95 15.56
CA SER A 234 -7.66 -20.13 15.24
C SER A 234 -7.86 -21.02 16.47
N ASN A 235 -6.81 -21.25 17.27
CA ASN A 235 -6.92 -21.98 18.53
C ASN A 235 -7.89 -21.32 19.51
N LEU A 236 -7.82 -19.99 19.65
CA LEU A 236 -8.75 -19.24 20.49
C LEU A 236 -10.20 -19.35 19.97
N ALA A 237 -10.37 -19.31 18.65
CA ALA A 237 -11.67 -19.47 18.01
C ALA A 237 -12.26 -20.87 18.29
N TYR A 238 -11.45 -21.92 18.20
CA TYR A 238 -11.86 -23.29 18.57
C TYR A 238 -12.24 -23.39 20.05
N GLN A 239 -11.43 -22.83 20.96
CA GLN A 239 -11.73 -22.84 22.40
C GLN A 239 -13.08 -22.15 22.70
N GLN A 240 -13.32 -21.00 22.09
CA GLN A 240 -14.58 -20.26 22.24
C GLN A 240 -15.76 -21.01 21.62
N THR A 241 -15.59 -21.66 20.45
CA THR A 241 -16.61 -22.52 19.84
C THR A 241 -16.96 -23.69 20.76
N THR A 242 -15.97 -24.43 21.27
CA THR A 242 -16.20 -25.56 22.19
C THR A 242 -16.88 -25.12 23.49
N LEU A 243 -16.49 -23.96 24.05
CA LEU A 243 -17.15 -23.40 25.22
C LEU A 243 -18.63 -23.08 24.94
N LEU A 244 -18.91 -22.49 23.78
CA LEU A 244 -20.27 -22.15 23.36
C LEU A 244 -21.12 -23.41 23.16
N GLU A 245 -20.58 -24.44 22.51
CA GLU A 245 -21.23 -25.74 22.32
C GLU A 245 -21.58 -26.38 23.66
N TRP A 246 -20.64 -26.37 24.61
CA TRP A 246 -20.87 -26.89 25.96
C TRP A 246 -21.93 -26.11 26.74
N LEU A 247 -21.97 -24.78 26.61
CA LEU A 247 -23.00 -23.94 27.26
C LEU A 247 -24.40 -24.13 26.66
N HIS A 248 -24.48 -24.59 25.42
CA HIS A 248 -25.75 -24.91 24.76
C HIS A 248 -26.19 -26.37 24.95
N ASP A 249 -25.34 -27.22 25.54
CA ASP A 249 -25.67 -28.63 25.81
C ASP A 249 -26.69 -28.72 26.97
N PRO A 250 -27.92 -29.20 26.73
CA PRO A 250 -28.92 -29.35 27.78
C PRO A 250 -28.59 -30.43 28.82
N GLU A 251 -27.63 -31.33 28.54
CA GLU A 251 -27.16 -32.35 29.49
C GLU A 251 -25.95 -31.91 30.31
N ALA A 252 -25.29 -30.80 29.92
CA ALA A 252 -24.28 -30.16 30.75
C ALA A 252 -24.99 -29.53 31.97
N GLY A 253 -24.75 -30.09 33.16
CA GLY A 253 -25.41 -29.69 34.40
C GLY A 253 -25.33 -28.19 34.73
N PRO A 254 -26.09 -27.71 35.72
CA PRO A 254 -26.20 -26.28 36.05
C PRO A 254 -24.82 -25.71 36.36
N SER A 255 -24.31 -24.97 35.41
CA SER A 255 -22.96 -24.44 35.44
C SER A 255 -23.01 -23.11 36.19
N ASN A 256 -22.27 -22.99 37.30
CA ASN A 256 -22.12 -21.77 38.10
C ASN A 256 -21.41 -20.61 37.34
N PHE A 257 -21.39 -20.63 36.01
CA PHE A 257 -20.78 -19.60 35.19
C PHE A 257 -21.71 -18.39 35.09
N PHE A 258 -21.24 -17.27 35.66
CA PHE A 258 -21.91 -15.96 35.59
C PHE A 258 -21.70 -15.23 34.25
N ILE A 259 -21.07 -15.87 33.25
CA ILE A 259 -20.76 -15.21 31.98
C ILE A 259 -21.96 -15.31 31.04
N PRO A 260 -22.51 -14.18 30.55
CA PRO A 260 -23.59 -14.21 29.57
C PRO A 260 -23.15 -14.89 28.27
N ILE A 261 -23.97 -15.82 27.74
CA ILE A 261 -23.73 -16.47 26.43
C ILE A 261 -23.54 -15.43 25.32
N SER A 262 -24.22 -14.29 25.40
CA SER A 262 -24.07 -13.17 24.47
C SER A 262 -22.64 -12.62 24.42
N LEU A 263 -21.92 -12.59 25.55
CA LEU A 263 -20.54 -12.10 25.62
C LEU A 263 -19.58 -13.07 24.93
N ILE A 264 -19.78 -14.37 25.13
CA ILE A 264 -18.97 -15.42 24.47
C ILE A 264 -19.22 -15.43 22.96
N ASN A 265 -20.47 -15.24 22.52
CA ASN A 265 -20.78 -15.05 21.10
C ASN A 265 -20.06 -13.84 20.50
N GLN A 266 -20.09 -12.69 21.19
CA GLN A 266 -19.39 -11.49 20.73
C GLN A 266 -17.87 -11.70 20.66
N ALA A 267 -17.29 -12.37 21.65
CA ALA A 267 -15.87 -12.72 21.65
C ALA A 267 -15.53 -13.68 20.50
N LEU A 268 -16.39 -14.67 20.22
CA LEU A 268 -16.21 -15.56 19.08
C LEU A 268 -16.28 -14.80 17.75
N TYR A 269 -17.22 -13.87 17.59
CA TYR A 269 -17.27 -13.02 16.39
C TYR A 269 -16.01 -12.17 16.24
N ASN A 270 -15.51 -11.60 17.33
CA ASN A 270 -14.26 -10.84 17.32
C ASN A 270 -13.09 -11.69 16.82
N VAL A 271 -12.87 -12.87 17.40
CA VAL A 271 -11.76 -13.74 17.05
C VAL A 271 -11.88 -14.27 15.62
N ARG A 272 -13.09 -14.61 15.16
CA ARG A 272 -13.33 -15.03 13.77
C ARG A 272 -13.12 -13.88 12.77
N GLN A 273 -13.48 -12.65 13.13
CA GLN A 273 -13.18 -11.48 12.31
C GLN A 273 -11.66 -11.26 12.19
N HIS A 274 -10.93 -11.40 13.31
CA HIS A 274 -9.47 -11.31 13.31
C HIS A 274 -8.85 -12.40 12.43
N GLU A 275 -9.31 -13.65 12.55
CA GLU A 275 -8.87 -14.78 11.73
C GLU A 275 -9.10 -14.49 10.23
N ALA A 276 -10.27 -13.97 9.86
CA ALA A 276 -10.58 -13.60 8.49
C ALA A 276 -9.61 -12.53 7.93
N PHE A 277 -9.30 -11.49 8.71
CA PHE A 277 -8.33 -10.48 8.30
C PHE A 277 -6.90 -11.02 8.18
N LEU A 278 -6.48 -11.92 9.08
CA LEU A 278 -5.18 -12.60 8.97
C LEU A 278 -5.12 -13.49 7.71
N CYS A 279 -6.22 -14.16 7.34
CA CYS A 279 -6.31 -14.92 6.08
C CYS A 279 -6.14 -14.02 4.85
N VAL A 280 -6.73 -12.82 4.85
CA VAL A 280 -6.54 -11.83 3.78
C VAL A 280 -5.07 -11.43 3.68
N ILE A 281 -4.44 -11.07 4.80
CA ILE A 281 -3.02 -10.69 4.83
C ILE A 281 -2.13 -11.86 4.37
N MET A 282 -2.39 -13.09 4.83
CA MET A 282 -1.62 -14.28 4.43
C MET A 282 -1.70 -14.51 2.91
N SER A 283 -2.91 -14.38 2.34
CA SER A 283 -3.12 -14.53 0.89
C SER A 283 -2.30 -13.52 0.10
N ASP A 284 -2.21 -12.29 0.59
CA ASP A 284 -1.40 -11.23 -0.02
C ASP A 284 0.11 -11.46 0.14
N VAL A 285 0.56 -12.00 1.27
CA VAL A 285 1.97 -12.42 1.47
C VAL A 285 2.34 -13.54 0.51
N ASP A 286 1.48 -14.54 0.34
CA ASP A 286 1.68 -15.64 -0.60
C ASP A 286 1.66 -15.18 -2.05
N PHE A 287 0.81 -14.20 -2.37
CA PHE A 287 0.83 -13.55 -3.67
C PHE A 287 2.15 -12.79 -3.88
N CYS A 288 2.61 -12.03 -2.89
CA CYS A 288 3.88 -11.29 -2.98
C CYS A 288 5.07 -12.22 -3.22
N GLU A 289 5.13 -13.38 -2.54
CA GLU A 289 6.20 -14.35 -2.78
C GLU A 289 6.23 -14.82 -4.25
N LYS A 290 5.07 -15.22 -4.79
CA LYS A 290 4.96 -15.66 -6.19
C LYS A 290 5.37 -14.55 -7.17
N GLN A 291 4.96 -13.32 -6.89
CA GLN A 291 5.31 -12.16 -7.71
C GLN A 291 6.81 -11.86 -7.66
N VAL A 292 7.44 -11.97 -6.50
CA VAL A 292 8.90 -11.77 -6.35
C VAL A 292 9.67 -12.85 -7.11
N GLU A 293 9.26 -14.12 -7.01
CA GLU A 293 9.92 -15.19 -7.77
C GLU A 293 9.73 -15.03 -9.29
N LYS A 294 8.53 -14.63 -9.76
CA LYS A 294 8.32 -14.28 -11.19
C LYS A 294 9.25 -13.15 -11.62
N LEU A 295 9.26 -12.04 -10.88
CA LEU A 295 10.07 -10.85 -11.17
C LEU A 295 11.57 -11.16 -11.18
N LYS A 296 12.04 -11.99 -10.25
CA LYS A 296 13.43 -12.42 -10.15
C LYS A 296 13.82 -13.28 -11.36
N ALA A 297 12.96 -14.23 -11.75
CA ALA A 297 13.19 -15.06 -12.92
C ALA A 297 13.23 -14.21 -14.21
N ASP A 298 12.30 -13.27 -14.35
CA ASP A 298 12.24 -12.34 -15.48
C ASP A 298 13.48 -11.44 -15.55
N LEU A 299 13.93 -10.90 -14.41
CA LEU A 299 15.15 -10.11 -14.32
C LEU A 299 16.37 -10.93 -14.75
N HIS A 300 16.50 -12.16 -14.25
CA HIS A 300 17.60 -13.05 -14.58
C HIS A 300 17.63 -13.40 -16.08
N LEU A 301 16.47 -13.73 -16.65
CA LEU A 301 16.33 -14.01 -18.07
C LEU A 301 16.73 -12.80 -18.92
N ARG A 302 16.23 -11.61 -18.58
CA ARG A 302 16.55 -10.37 -19.31
C ARG A 302 18.03 -10.02 -19.20
N MET A 303 18.67 -10.20 -18.04
CA MET A 303 20.12 -9.99 -17.88
C MET A 303 20.94 -10.96 -18.71
N LYS A 304 20.52 -12.23 -18.78
CA LYS A 304 21.15 -13.23 -19.65
C LYS A 304 21.04 -12.85 -21.13
N THR A 305 19.85 -12.51 -21.61
CA THR A 305 19.63 -12.08 -23.00
C THR A 305 20.43 -10.83 -23.34
N LEU A 306 20.50 -9.87 -22.39
CA LEU A 306 21.31 -8.68 -22.57
C LEU A 306 22.79 -9.04 -22.70
N ARG A 307 23.32 -9.88 -21.80
CA ARG A 307 24.72 -10.35 -21.83
C ARG A 307 25.07 -11.00 -23.17
N GLU A 308 24.24 -11.92 -23.65
CA GLU A 308 24.40 -12.54 -24.97
C GLU A 308 24.42 -11.47 -26.08
N THR A 309 23.48 -10.53 -26.06
CA THR A 309 23.41 -9.46 -27.06
C THR A 309 24.66 -8.56 -27.06
N VAL A 310 25.22 -8.25 -25.89
CA VAL A 310 26.45 -7.44 -25.74
C VAL A 310 27.69 -8.24 -26.15
N GLU A 311 27.79 -9.52 -25.80
CA GLU A 311 28.92 -10.38 -26.17
C GLU A 311 29.04 -10.58 -27.69
N PHE A 312 27.91 -10.61 -28.41
CA PHE A 312 27.89 -10.74 -29.87
C PHE A 312 27.98 -9.40 -30.63
N LYS A 313 27.91 -8.24 -29.96
CA LYS A 313 27.99 -6.92 -30.60
C LYS A 313 28.90 -5.99 -29.82
N THR A 314 30.03 -5.61 -30.45
CA THR A 314 30.97 -4.58 -29.95
C THR A 314 30.35 -3.19 -29.74
N ALA A 315 29.09 -2.97 -30.14
CA ALA A 315 28.28 -1.80 -29.79
C ALA A 315 26.79 -2.18 -29.71
N ILE A 316 26.12 -1.82 -28.60
CA ILE A 316 24.68 -2.03 -28.41
C ILE A 316 23.91 -0.90 -29.10
N PRO A 317 22.97 -1.18 -30.02
CA PRO A 317 22.10 -0.14 -30.58
C PRO A 317 21.16 0.40 -29.49
N THR A 318 21.15 1.72 -29.29
CA THR A 318 20.32 2.44 -28.30
C THR A 318 18.82 2.10 -28.40
N ALA A 319 18.34 1.65 -29.57
CA ALA A 319 16.98 1.21 -29.79
C ALA A 319 16.58 -0.04 -28.97
N GLN A 320 17.53 -0.94 -28.66
CA GLN A 320 17.24 -2.20 -27.96
C GLN A 320 17.11 -2.02 -26.44
N ASN A 321 17.77 -1.00 -25.86
CA ASN A 321 17.56 -0.57 -24.47
C ASN A 321 16.16 0.07 -24.24
N ARG A 322 15.57 0.68 -25.27
CA ARG A 322 14.23 1.29 -25.18
C ARG A 322 13.11 0.25 -25.03
N LEU A 323 13.17 -0.85 -25.79
CA LEU A 323 12.18 -1.95 -25.71
C LEU A 323 12.14 -2.60 -24.32
N LEU A 324 13.32 -2.87 -23.74
CA LEU A 324 13.43 -3.54 -22.45
C LEU A 324 12.79 -2.77 -21.29
N SER A 325 12.79 -1.43 -21.31
CA SER A 325 12.24 -0.61 -20.21
C SER A 325 10.72 -0.43 -20.27
N LYS A 326 10.17 -0.30 -21.48
CA LYS A 326 8.74 -0.08 -21.69
C LYS A 326 7.96 -1.39 -21.54
N GLU A 327 8.46 -2.48 -22.12
CA GLU A 327 7.85 -3.81 -21.99
C GLU A 327 8.00 -4.40 -20.58
N LEU A 328 9.03 -4.04 -19.78
CA LEU A 328 9.10 -4.46 -18.36
C LEU A 328 8.00 -3.80 -17.52
N LEU A 329 7.77 -2.50 -17.73
CA LEU A 329 6.79 -1.73 -16.97
C LEU A 329 5.36 -2.02 -17.45
N GLU A 330 5.13 -2.09 -18.76
CA GLU A 330 3.82 -2.44 -19.33
C GLU A 330 3.45 -3.90 -19.02
N SER A 331 4.36 -4.89 -19.15
CA SER A 331 4.04 -6.28 -18.77
C SER A 331 3.85 -6.48 -17.26
N LEU A 332 4.44 -5.62 -16.42
CA LEU A 332 4.19 -5.62 -14.98
C LEU A 332 2.87 -4.98 -14.58
N LEU A 333 2.26 -4.19 -15.47
CA LEU A 333 1.01 -3.46 -15.25
C LEU A 333 -0.18 -4.10 -16.00
N GLU A 334 0.03 -4.72 -17.16
CA GLU A 334 -1.02 -5.31 -18.02
C GLU A 334 -1.45 -6.72 -17.58
N ASP A 335 -0.58 -7.51 -16.94
CA ASP A 335 -0.93 -8.85 -16.41
C ASP A 335 -1.74 -8.80 -15.10
N LEU A 336 -2.11 -7.60 -14.63
CA LEU A 336 -2.82 -7.38 -13.37
C LEU A 336 -4.31 -7.09 -13.61
N GLU A 337 -5.05 -8.01 -14.25
CA GLU A 337 -6.50 -8.05 -14.04
C GLU A 337 -6.76 -8.49 -12.58
N VAL A 338 -6.88 -7.50 -11.72
CA VAL A 338 -7.24 -7.66 -10.31
C VAL A 338 -8.73 -7.98 -10.24
N LYS A 339 -9.05 -9.24 -9.93
CA LYS A 339 -10.40 -9.63 -9.53
C LYS A 339 -10.84 -8.80 -8.33
N SER A 340 -12.03 -8.21 -8.41
CA SER A 340 -12.64 -7.39 -7.34
C SER A 340 -12.78 -8.19 -6.04
N ASP A 341 -12.92 -7.49 -4.92
CA ASP A 341 -13.04 -8.12 -3.59
C ASP A 341 -14.22 -9.11 -3.51
N GLU A 342 -15.31 -8.86 -4.24
CA GLU A 342 -16.44 -9.79 -4.39
C GLU A 342 -16.04 -11.12 -5.07
N GLN A 343 -15.13 -11.07 -6.05
CA GLN A 343 -14.63 -12.24 -6.77
C GLN A 343 -13.58 -13.02 -5.97
N ARG A 344 -12.92 -12.39 -4.98
CA ARG A 344 -11.98 -13.06 -4.07
C ARG A 344 -12.72 -13.82 -2.96
N MET A 345 -13.77 -13.22 -2.41
CA MET A 345 -14.61 -13.80 -1.34
C MET A 345 -15.40 -15.05 -1.80
N HIS A 346 -15.81 -15.14 -3.06
CA HIS A 346 -16.51 -16.33 -3.58
C HIS A 346 -15.59 -17.54 -3.83
N ASN A 347 -14.28 -17.33 -4.02
CA ASN A 347 -13.34 -18.43 -4.27
C ASN A 347 -12.76 -19.05 -2.98
N SER A 348 -12.93 -18.42 -1.82
CA SER A 348 -12.56 -18.97 -0.51
C SER A 348 -13.70 -19.72 0.19
N SER A 349 -14.88 -19.78 -0.43
CA SER A 349 -16.08 -20.46 0.10
C SER A 349 -16.35 -21.83 -0.58
N GLY A 350 -15.35 -22.41 -1.24
CA GLY A 350 -15.43 -23.70 -1.95
C GLY A 350 -14.65 -24.80 -1.26
#